data_AF-H3CIS7-F1
#
_entry.id   AF-H3CIS7-F1
#
_cell.length_a   1.000
_cell.length_b   1.000
_cell.length_c   1.000
_cell.angle_alpha   90.00
_cell.angle_beta   90.00
_cell.angle_gamma   90.00
#
_symmetry.space_group_name_H-M   'P 1'
#
loop_
_entity.id
_entity.type
_entity.pdbx_description
1 polymer ?
#
loop_
_entity_poly.entity_id
_entity_poly.type
_entity_poly.pdbx_seq_one_letter_code
_entity_poly.pdbx_strand_id
1 'polypeptide(L)'
;SVSKKCVKCKEMTAAVVIRAGDAYCRDCFKEYFIHKFRAMLGKNRIIFPGEKVLLAVSGGPSSSSMLSQVQEGLSLNAHKKLRFLPGIVFID
;
A
#
# COMPACT_ATOMS: atom_id res chain seq x y z
N SER A 1 -2.31 -23.05 20.05
CA SER A 1 -2.40 -22.46 18.69
C SER A 1 -1.01 -22.16 18.19
N VAL A 2 -0.48 -22.92 17.23
CA VAL A 2 0.87 -22.67 16.70
C VAL A 2 0.87 -21.29 16.07
N SER A 3 1.57 -20.35 16.70
CA SER A 3 1.93 -19.06 16.11
C SER A 3 2.61 -19.34 14.78
N LYS A 4 1.90 -19.11 13.66
CA LYS A 4 2.47 -19.31 12.34
C LYS A 4 3.55 -18.26 12.13
N LYS A 5 4.75 -18.67 11.72
CA LYS A 5 5.81 -17.74 11.30
C LYS A 5 5.41 -17.06 9.99
N CYS A 6 5.96 -15.87 9.75
CA CYS A 6 5.78 -15.17 8.49
C CYS A 6 6.28 -16.02 7.31
N VAL A 7 5.45 -16.15 6.27
CA VAL A 7 5.78 -16.92 5.07
C VAL A 7 6.96 -16.32 4.27
N LYS A 8 7.16 -14.99 4.36
CA LYS A 8 8.19 -14.26 3.61
C LYS A 8 9.56 -14.35 4.30
N CYS A 9 9.69 -13.85 5.53
CA CYS A 9 10.98 -13.85 6.23
C CYS A 9 11.27 -15.14 7.02
N LYS A 10 10.25 -15.95 7.34
CA LYS A 10 10.38 -17.20 8.12
C LYS A 10 10.95 -17.06 9.53
N GLU A 11 11.14 -15.82 10.00
CA GLU A 11 11.70 -15.51 11.32
C GLU A 11 10.62 -15.00 12.28
N MET A 12 9.99 -13.87 11.91
CA MET A 12 9.03 -13.18 12.78
C MET A 12 7.69 -13.90 12.85
N THR A 13 7.00 -13.73 13.98
CA THR A 13 5.61 -14.18 14.17
C THR A 13 4.69 -13.48 13.18
N ALA A 14 3.77 -14.22 12.56
CA ALA A 14 2.75 -13.63 11.70
C ALA A 14 1.78 -12.76 12.51
N ALA A 15 1.52 -11.57 12.01
CA ALA A 15 0.58 -10.60 12.57
C ALA A 15 -0.75 -10.56 11.80
N VAL A 16 -0.75 -10.98 10.52
CA VAL A 16 -1.94 -10.97 9.66
C VAL A 16 -1.93 -12.18 8.72
N VAL A 17 -3.12 -12.70 8.44
CA VAL A 17 -3.34 -13.75 7.42
C VAL A 17 -4.19 -13.14 6.32
N ILE A 18 -3.64 -12.97 5.12
CA ILE A 18 -4.35 -12.34 3.99
C ILE A 18 -5.25 -13.36 3.29
N ARG A 19 -4.75 -14.59 3.16
CA ARG A 19 -5.42 -15.76 2.55
C ARG A 19 -4.97 -17.01 3.29
N ALA A 20 -5.67 -18.12 3.13
CA ALA A 20 -5.23 -19.39 3.70
C ALA A 20 -3.80 -19.73 3.21
N GLY A 21 -2.85 -19.82 4.15
CA GLY A 21 -1.42 -20.05 3.86
C GLY A 21 -0.55 -18.78 3.79
N ASP A 22 -1.16 -17.61 3.58
CA ASP A 22 -0.48 -16.33 3.40
C ASP A 22 -0.41 -15.55 4.72
N ALA A 23 0.39 -16.06 5.66
CA ALA A 23 0.61 -15.43 6.97
C ALA A 23 1.85 -14.51 6.93
N TYR A 24 1.68 -13.23 7.25
CA TYR A 24 2.74 -12.22 7.21
C TYR A 24 2.98 -11.58 8.57
N CYS A 25 4.24 -11.28 8.90
CA CYS A 25 4.57 -10.31 9.94
C CYS A 25 4.24 -8.89 9.46
N ARG A 26 4.28 -7.91 10.37
CA ARG A 26 3.89 -6.51 10.07
C ARG A 26 4.70 -5.91 8.93
N ASP A 27 6.03 -6.08 8.95
CA ASP A 27 6.91 -5.44 7.97
C ASP A 27 6.76 -6.06 6.58
N CYS A 28 6.78 -7.40 6.50
CA CYS A 28 6.58 -8.10 5.24
C CYS A 28 5.18 -7.84 4.66
N PHE A 29 4.16 -7.67 5.51
CA PHE A 29 2.82 -7.27 5.06
C PHE A 29 2.82 -5.85 4.50
N LYS A 30 3.46 -4.88 5.18
CA LYS A 30 3.54 -3.49 4.73
C LYS A 30 4.18 -3.38 3.35
N GLU A 31 5.30 -4.07 3.15
CA GLU A 31 5.95 -4.17 1.84
C GLU A 31 5.03 -4.80 0.78
N TYR A 32 4.42 -5.95 1.11
CA TYR A 32 3.47 -6.63 0.21
C TYR A 32 2.33 -5.69 -0.21
N PHE A 33 1.77 -4.94 0.74
CA PHE A 33 0.65 -4.04 0.51
C PHE A 33 1.03 -2.90 -0.45
N ILE A 34 2.18 -2.25 -0.22
CA ILE A 34 2.73 -1.21 -1.10
C ILE A 34 2.97 -1.78 -2.52
N HIS A 35 3.57 -2.97 -2.62
CA HIS A 35 3.78 -3.63 -3.91
C HIS A 35 2.46 -3.89 -4.64
N LYS A 36 1.43 -4.36 -3.93
CA LYS A 36 0.12 -4.68 -4.52
C LYS A 36 -0.59 -3.44 -5.05
N PHE A 37 -0.57 -2.34 -4.31
CA PHE A 37 -1.14 -1.06 -4.75
C PHE A 37 -0.49 -0.55 -6.03
N ARG A 38 0.85 -0.58 -6.09
CA ARG A 38 1.60 -0.14 -7.27
C ARG A 38 1.34 -1.04 -8.49
N ALA A 39 1.26 -2.35 -8.27
CA ALA A 39 0.92 -3.31 -9.32
C ALA A 39 -0.49 -3.08 -9.86
N MET A 40 -1.45 -2.72 -8.99
CA MET A 40 -2.82 -2.39 -9.39
C MET A 40 -2.84 -1.17 -10.32
N LEU A 41 -2.17 -0.07 -9.93
CA LEU A 41 -2.08 1.14 -10.76
C LEU A 41 -1.45 0.85 -12.12
N GLY A 42 -0.34 0.10 -12.14
CA GLY A 42 0.37 -0.25 -13.38
C GLY A 42 -0.40 -1.21 -14.29
N LYS A 43 -1.20 -2.13 -13.72
CA LYS A 43 -2.00 -3.10 -14.49
C LYS A 43 -3.22 -2.44 -15.13
N ASN A 44 -3.92 -1.60 -14.38
CA ASN A 44 -5.17 -0.98 -14.85
C ASN A 44 -4.93 0.21 -15.79
N ARG A 45 -3.75 0.86 -15.71
CA ARG A 45 -3.36 1.98 -16.59
C ARG A 45 -4.39 3.11 -16.67
N ILE A 46 -5.00 3.41 -15.51
CA ILE A 46 -6.02 4.46 -15.38
C ILE A 46 -5.46 5.84 -15.01
N ILE A 47 -4.19 5.89 -14.57
CA ILE A 47 -3.51 7.14 -14.18
C ILE A 47 -2.21 7.22 -14.97
N PHE A 48 -2.03 8.32 -15.69
CA PHE A 48 -0.87 8.58 -16.54
C PHE A 48 0.15 9.51 -15.87
N PRO A 49 1.43 9.45 -16.28
CA PRO A 49 2.44 10.39 -15.81
C PRO A 49 2.04 11.85 -16.07
N GLY A 50 2.20 12.72 -15.06
CA GLY A 50 1.90 14.14 -15.13
C GLY A 50 0.46 14.52 -14.80
N GLU A 51 -0.46 13.54 -14.70
CA GLU A 51 -1.86 13.85 -14.39
C GLU A 51 -2.05 14.39 -12.98
N LYS A 52 -2.97 15.35 -12.84
CA LYS A 52 -3.43 15.84 -11.55
C LYS A 52 -4.52 14.90 -11.03
N VAL A 53 -4.27 14.22 -9.92
CA VAL A 53 -5.18 13.23 -9.35
C VAL A 53 -5.65 13.73 -8.00
N LEU A 54 -6.95 13.93 -7.83
CA LEU A 54 -7.53 14.34 -6.55
C LEU A 54 -7.81 13.12 -5.67
N LEU A 55 -7.24 13.12 -4.47
CA LEU A 55 -7.43 12.09 -3.46
C LEU A 55 -8.43 12.58 -2.41
N ALA A 56 -9.62 11.99 -2.41
CA ALA A 56 -10.64 12.24 -1.40
C ALA A 56 -10.31 11.49 -0.10
N VAL A 57 -10.15 12.24 0.98
CA VAL A 57 -9.86 11.72 2.32
C VAL A 57 -11.06 11.98 3.21
N SER A 58 -11.66 10.92 3.78
CA SER A 58 -12.81 11.03 4.67
C SER A 58 -12.45 10.90 6.15
N GLY A 59 -11.16 10.72 6.48
CA GLY A 59 -10.69 10.41 7.83
C GLY A 59 -10.82 8.94 8.23
N GLY A 60 -11.56 8.13 7.48
CA GLY A 60 -11.73 6.70 7.75
C GLY A 60 -10.48 5.85 7.44
N PRO A 61 -10.41 4.60 7.94
CA PRO A 61 -9.25 3.74 7.77
C PRO A 61 -8.85 3.50 6.30
N SER A 62 -9.84 3.35 5.41
CA SER A 62 -9.60 3.09 3.99
C SER A 62 -8.96 4.26 3.27
N SER A 63 -9.51 5.48 3.44
CA SER A 63 -8.96 6.68 2.81
C SER A 63 -7.58 7.04 3.38
N SER A 64 -7.39 6.89 4.69
CA SER A 64 -6.12 7.14 5.35
C SER A 64 -5.04 6.14 4.93
N SER A 65 -5.42 4.86 4.73
CA SER A 65 -4.52 3.85 4.17
C SER A 65 -4.14 4.17 2.72
N MET A 66 -5.09 4.65 1.90
CA MET A 66 -4.81 5.06 0.53
C MET A 66 -3.85 6.25 0.48
N LEU A 67 -4.08 7.28 1.32
CA LEU A 67 -3.19 8.43 1.48
C LEU A 67 -1.76 8.00 1.84
N SER A 68 -1.61 7.11 2.83
CA SER A 68 -0.31 6.59 3.23
C SER A 68 0.42 5.87 2.08
N GLN A 69 -0.29 5.06 1.29
CA GLN A 69 0.31 4.38 0.14
C GLN A 69 0.72 5.33 -0.99
N VAL A 70 -0.06 6.38 -1.22
CA VAL A 70 0.30 7.43 -2.19
C VAL A 70 1.55 8.18 -1.71
N GLN A 71 1.60 8.57 -0.44
CA GLN A 71 2.75 9.24 0.16
C GLN A 71 4.02 8.39 0.07
N GLU A 72 3.95 7.11 0.40
CA GLU A 72 5.06 6.16 0.27
C GLU A 72 5.53 6.02 -1.18
N GLY A 73 4.57 5.95 -2.13
CA GLY A 73 4.85 5.81 -3.56
C GLY A 73 5.50 7.04 -4.20
N LEU A 74 5.36 8.22 -3.60
CA LEU A 74 6.03 9.47 -4.01
C LEU A 74 7.39 9.67 -3.35
N SER A 75 7.67 8.96 -2.25
CA SER A 75 8.87 9.18 -1.44
C SER A 75 10.16 9.02 -2.27
N LEU A 76 11.21 9.74 -1.86
CA LEU A 76 12.52 9.69 -2.54
C LEU A 76 13.11 8.27 -2.55
N ASN A 77 12.77 7.47 -1.55
CA ASN A 77 13.27 6.11 -1.34
C ASN A 77 12.49 5.05 -2.16
N ALA A 78 11.45 5.45 -2.89
CA ALA A 78 10.67 4.52 -3.70
C ALA A 78 11.45 4.09 -4.96
N HIS A 79 11.73 2.78 -5.09
CA HIS A 79 12.41 2.19 -6.25
C HIS A 79 11.76 2.45 -7.63
N LYS A 80 10.50 2.93 -7.65
CA LYS A 80 9.80 3.44 -8.85
C LYS A 80 8.80 4.52 -8.39
N LYS A 81 9.05 5.80 -8.59
CA LYS A 81 8.11 6.82 -8.10
C LYS A 81 6.77 6.77 -8.81
N LEU A 82 5.68 7.05 -8.08
CA LEU A 82 4.42 7.42 -8.70
C LEU A 82 4.64 8.71 -9.49
N ARG A 83 4.10 8.78 -10.70
CA ARG A 83 4.37 9.87 -11.65
C ARG A 83 3.20 10.81 -11.86
N PHE A 84 2.12 10.66 -11.09
CA PHE A 84 1.02 11.61 -11.07
C PHE A 84 1.23 12.63 -9.95
N LEU A 85 0.51 13.75 -10.04
CA LEU A 85 0.54 14.85 -9.10
C LEU A 85 -0.71 14.79 -8.20
N PRO A 86 -0.60 14.33 -6.95
CA PRO A 86 -1.76 14.25 -6.07
C PRO A 86 -2.17 15.62 -5.53
N GLY A 87 -3.46 15.91 -5.56
CA GLY A 87 -4.12 16.86 -4.66
C GLY A 87 -4.88 16.11 -3.58
N ILE A 88 -5.05 16.69 -2.39
CA ILE A 88 -5.80 16.09 -1.28
C ILE A 88 -7.03 16.95 -1.00
N VAL A 89 -8.19 16.33 -0.83
CA VAL A 89 -9.41 17.01 -0.36
C VAL A 89 -10.00 16.26 0.83
N PHE A 90 -10.37 17.00 1.86
CA PHE A 90 -11.19 16.56 2.98
C PHE A 90 -12.45 17.43 2.99
N ILE A 91 -13.61 16.81 3.15
CA ILE A 91 -14.90 17.51 3.23
C ILE A 91 -15.41 17.26 4.65
N ASP A 92 -15.59 18.36 5.39
CA ASP A 92 -16.16 18.38 6.74
C ASP A 92 -17.68 18.26 6.69
#